data_AF-A0A6N7Q1F2-F1
#
_entry.id   AF-A0A6N7Q1F2-F1
#
_cell.length_a   1.000
_cell.length_b   1.000
_cell.length_c   1.000
_cell.angle_alpha   90.00
_cell.angle_beta   90.00
_cell.angle_gamma   90.00
#
_symmetry.space_group_name_H-M   'P 1'
#
loop_
_entity.id
_entity.type
_entity.pdbx_description
1 polymer ?
#
loop_
_entity_poly.entity_id
_entity_poly.type
_entity_poly.pdbx_seq_one_letter_code
_entity_poly.pdbx_strand_id
1 'polypeptide(L)'
;MKFAENCPKSCPPDDVEEVTGEVFRFVRNDPPTSEDMKTYADEGKPGSDACGACALSVLRSLEDVELARKAMPWFKRRLVARALLLGAHGVIKQTGPHKHHYSYWVEATYAASIHEQFTVIRP
;
A
#
# COMPACT_ATOMS: atom_id res chain seq x y z
N MET A 1 -0.55 7.41 -16.20
CA MET A 1 0.07 6.28 -15.49
C MET A 1 -0.46 4.97 -16.04
N LYS A 2 0.31 3.89 -15.96
CA LYS A 2 -0.15 2.53 -16.23
C LYS A 2 -0.15 1.75 -14.92
N PHE A 3 -1.05 0.79 -14.80
CA PHE A 3 -1.20 -0.05 -13.61
C PHE A 3 -1.23 -1.52 -14.01
N ALA A 4 -1.23 -2.41 -13.02
CA ALA A 4 -1.06 -3.84 -13.26
C ALA A 4 -2.15 -4.42 -14.19
N GLU A 5 -1.72 -5.20 -15.18
CA GLU A 5 -2.60 -5.70 -16.26
C GLU A 5 -3.64 -6.73 -15.78
N ASN A 6 -3.39 -7.35 -14.62
CA ASN A 6 -4.30 -8.29 -13.96
C ASN A 6 -5.45 -7.58 -13.21
N CYS A 7 -5.51 -6.25 -13.24
CA CYS A 7 -6.55 -5.47 -12.59
C CYS A 7 -7.73 -5.17 -13.53
N PRO A 8 -8.94 -4.91 -12.98
CA PRO A 8 -10.06 -4.47 -13.79
C PRO A 8 -9.72 -3.21 -14.60
N LYS A 9 -10.30 -3.06 -15.80
CA LYS A 9 -10.04 -1.89 -16.67
C LYS A 9 -10.40 -0.54 -16.03
N SER A 10 -11.34 -0.54 -15.09
CA SER A 10 -11.77 0.63 -14.31
C SER A 10 -10.99 0.77 -12.99
N CYS A 11 -9.79 0.20 -12.92
CA CYS A 11 -8.92 0.23 -11.76
C CYS A 11 -7.56 0.84 -12.13
N PRO A 12 -7.08 1.85 -11.40
CA PRO A 12 -7.71 2.52 -10.26
C PRO A 12 -9.00 3.28 -10.64
N PRO A 13 -9.87 3.65 -9.68
CA PRO A 13 -11.01 4.52 -9.93
C PRO A 13 -10.58 5.89 -10.49
N ASP A 14 -11.48 6.60 -11.17
CA ASP A 14 -11.16 7.92 -11.75
C ASP A 14 -10.95 9.02 -10.69
N ASP A 15 -11.52 8.83 -9.48
CA ASP A 15 -11.45 9.76 -8.35
C ASP A 15 -10.33 9.40 -7.37
N VAL A 16 -9.12 9.25 -7.91
CA VAL A 16 -7.88 9.01 -7.17
C VAL A 16 -6.98 10.25 -7.20
N GLU A 17 -6.09 10.35 -6.23
CA GLU A 17 -5.07 11.40 -6.18
C GLU A 17 -3.67 10.82 -6.40
N GLU A 18 -2.74 11.63 -6.88
CA GLU A 18 -1.33 11.22 -6.97
C GLU A 18 -0.77 10.92 -5.58
N VAL A 19 -0.01 9.82 -5.45
CA VAL A 19 0.62 9.47 -4.18
C VAL A 19 1.77 10.43 -3.89
N THR A 20 1.51 11.44 -3.07
CA THR A 20 2.52 12.42 -2.68
C THR A 20 2.73 12.40 -1.17
N GLY A 21 3.98 12.60 -0.76
CA GLY A 21 4.38 12.66 0.65
C GLY A 21 4.67 11.30 1.27
N GLU A 22 4.69 11.27 2.59
CA GLU A 22 5.01 10.07 3.35
C GLU A 22 3.86 9.05 3.31
N VAL A 23 4.23 7.77 3.21
CA VAL A 23 3.34 6.64 3.42
C VAL A 23 4.00 5.60 4.31
N PHE A 24 3.17 4.84 5.02
CA PHE A 24 3.60 3.79 5.92
C PHE A 24 2.97 2.46 5.51
N ARG A 25 3.69 1.36 5.69
CA ARG A 25 3.20 0.01 5.40
C ARG A 25 3.71 -0.97 6.45
N PHE A 26 2.85 -1.93 6.83
CA PHE A 26 3.29 -3.07 7.64
C PHE A 26 4.03 -4.07 6.76
N VAL A 27 5.25 -4.43 7.15
CA VAL A 27 6.13 -5.37 6.42
C VAL A 27 6.62 -6.49 7.34
N ARG A 28 7.22 -7.53 6.74
CA ARG A 28 7.80 -8.67 7.44
C ARG A 28 9.33 -8.63 7.46
N ASN A 29 9.96 -8.01 6.46
CA ASN A 29 11.40 -8.01 6.29
C ASN A 29 12.04 -6.63 6.57
N ASP A 30 13.33 -6.65 6.94
CA ASP A 30 14.20 -5.48 7.13
C ASP A 30 15.56 -5.77 6.45
N PRO A 31 15.85 -5.20 5.26
CA PRO A 31 15.03 -4.25 4.51
C PRO A 31 13.77 -4.89 3.89
N PRO A 32 12.74 -4.10 3.53
CA PRO A 32 11.57 -4.60 2.81
C PRO A 32 11.95 -5.24 1.47
N THR A 33 11.20 -6.25 1.06
CA THR A 33 11.40 -6.97 -0.19
C THR A 33 10.17 -6.88 -1.10
N SER A 34 10.29 -7.33 -2.34
CA SER A 34 9.13 -7.44 -3.25
C SER A 34 8.01 -8.31 -2.68
N GLU A 35 8.33 -9.31 -1.84
CA GLU A 35 7.34 -10.12 -1.12
C GLU A 35 6.48 -9.29 -0.16
N ASP A 36 7.01 -8.19 0.41
CA ASP A 36 6.25 -7.28 1.26
C ASP A 36 5.31 -6.37 0.46
N MET A 37 5.49 -6.30 -0.86
CA MET A 37 4.72 -5.47 -1.79
C MET A 37 3.77 -6.29 -2.66
N LYS A 38 3.48 -7.53 -2.29
CA LYS A 38 2.41 -8.29 -2.92
C LYS A 38 1.05 -7.71 -2.54
N THR A 39 0.21 -7.51 -3.54
CA THR A 39 -1.21 -7.19 -3.42
C THR A 39 -2.00 -8.47 -3.16
N TYR A 40 -3.29 -8.35 -2.83
CA TYR A 40 -4.13 -9.54 -2.71
C TYR A 40 -4.34 -10.24 -4.06
N ALA A 41 -4.36 -9.49 -5.16
CA ALA A 41 -4.39 -10.04 -6.50
C ALA A 41 -3.15 -10.92 -6.79
N ASP A 42 -1.95 -10.47 -6.38
CA ASP A 42 -0.71 -11.26 -6.55
C ASP A 42 -0.72 -12.54 -5.70
N GLU A 43 -1.38 -12.51 -4.54
CA GLU A 43 -1.52 -13.67 -3.66
C GLU A 43 -2.72 -14.56 -4.01
N GLY A 44 -3.52 -14.22 -5.02
CA GLY A 44 -4.76 -14.93 -5.34
C GLY A 44 -5.82 -14.87 -4.24
N LYS A 45 -5.78 -13.84 -3.38
CA LYS A 45 -6.70 -13.63 -2.28
C LYS A 45 -7.82 -12.66 -2.67
N PRO A 46 -9.03 -12.83 -2.12
CA PRO A 46 -10.10 -11.85 -2.31
C PRO A 46 -9.79 -10.56 -1.52
N GLY A 47 -9.90 -9.41 -2.20
CA GLY A 47 -9.97 -8.08 -1.59
C GLY A 47 -11.37 -7.69 -1.16
N SER A 48 -11.55 -6.44 -0.74
CA SER A 48 -12.90 -5.84 -0.56
C SER A 48 -13.69 -5.87 -1.88
N ASP A 49 -12.99 -5.66 -2.98
CA ASP A 49 -13.44 -5.79 -4.36
C ASP A 49 -12.22 -6.10 -5.25
N ALA A 50 -12.47 -6.34 -6.54
CA ALA A 50 -11.42 -6.70 -7.49
C ALA A 50 -10.37 -5.59 -7.71
N CYS A 51 -10.73 -4.32 -7.57
CA CYS A 51 -9.79 -3.20 -7.74
C CYS A 51 -8.97 -2.95 -6.47
N GLY A 52 -9.60 -3.01 -5.30
CA GLY A 52 -8.93 -2.94 -4.00
C GLY A 52 -7.94 -4.09 -3.82
N ALA A 53 -8.22 -5.27 -4.39
CA ALA A 53 -7.29 -6.40 -4.39
C ALA A 53 -5.96 -6.09 -5.12
N CYS A 54 -5.96 -5.15 -6.06
CA CYS A 54 -4.77 -4.69 -6.78
C CYS A 54 -3.99 -3.57 -6.11
N ALA A 55 -4.46 -3.08 -4.96
CA ALA A 55 -3.79 -2.00 -4.24
C ALA A 55 -2.92 -2.55 -3.10
N LEU A 56 -1.85 -1.81 -2.80
CA LEU A 56 -1.14 -1.93 -1.54
C LEU A 56 -1.91 -1.22 -0.44
N SER A 57 -2.13 -1.94 0.67
CA SER A 57 -2.56 -1.33 1.92
C SER A 57 -1.45 -0.45 2.51
N VAL A 58 -1.71 0.84 2.62
CA VAL A 58 -0.80 1.82 3.24
C VAL A 58 -1.56 2.71 4.24
N LEU A 59 -0.79 3.46 5.03
CA LEU A 59 -1.27 4.44 6.01
C LEU A 59 -0.56 5.78 5.78
N ARG A 60 -1.12 6.88 6.30
CA ARG A 60 -0.63 8.24 6.03
C ARG A 60 0.13 8.88 7.21
N SER A 61 0.06 8.29 8.40
CA SER A 61 0.76 8.81 9.58
C SER A 61 1.18 7.71 10.55
N LEU A 62 2.07 8.03 11.50
CA LEU A 62 2.39 7.13 12.62
C LEU A 62 1.19 6.95 13.57
N GLU A 63 0.31 7.95 13.69
CA GLU A 63 -0.94 7.80 14.45
C GLU A 63 -1.84 6.74 13.81
N ASP A 64 -1.97 6.75 12.49
CA ASP A 64 -2.70 5.73 11.73
C ASP A 64 -2.12 4.32 11.95
N VAL A 65 -0.79 4.21 12.00
CA VAL A 65 -0.09 2.94 12.29
C VAL A 65 -0.49 2.41 13.67
N GLU A 66 -0.52 3.26 14.68
CA GLU A 66 -0.92 2.88 16.04
C GLU A 66 -2.41 2.53 16.13
N LEU A 67 -3.28 3.27 15.43
CA LEU A 67 -4.70 2.94 15.32
C LEU A 67 -4.91 1.58 14.65
N ALA A 68 -4.21 1.30 13.55
CA ALA A 68 -4.29 0.03 12.85
C ALA A 68 -3.77 -1.14 13.72
N ARG A 69 -2.67 -0.94 14.46
CA ARG A 69 -2.13 -1.94 15.41
C ARG A 69 -3.08 -2.25 16.55
N LYS A 70 -3.80 -1.25 17.05
CA LYS A 70 -4.84 -1.42 18.09
C LYS A 70 -6.04 -2.18 17.54
N ALA A 71 -6.49 -1.82 16.33
CA ALA A 71 -7.64 -2.46 15.69
C ALA A 71 -7.38 -3.91 15.29
N MET A 72 -6.15 -4.25 14.92
CA MET A 72 -5.83 -5.54 14.32
C MET A 72 -4.64 -6.24 14.99
N PRO A 73 -4.88 -7.27 15.82
CA PRO A 73 -3.84 -7.92 16.62
C PRO A 73 -2.66 -8.49 15.82
N TRP A 74 -2.88 -8.93 14.57
CA TRP A 74 -1.80 -9.49 13.74
C TRP A 74 -0.75 -8.44 13.33
N PHE A 75 -1.09 -7.14 13.31
CA PHE A 75 -0.14 -6.08 12.97
C PHE A 75 0.87 -5.79 14.10
N LYS A 76 0.60 -6.25 15.33
CA LYS A 76 1.52 -6.10 16.48
C LYS A 76 2.87 -6.80 16.26
N ARG A 77 2.89 -7.83 15.41
CA ARG A 77 4.11 -8.59 15.05
C ARG A 77 4.76 -8.12 13.75
N ARG A 78 4.26 -7.04 13.14
CA ARG A 78 4.79 -6.51 11.87
C ARG A 78 5.71 -5.32 12.14
N LEU A 79 6.76 -5.25 11.33
CA LEU A 79 7.61 -4.07 11.23
C LEU A 79 6.82 -2.97 10.49
N VAL A 80 7.22 -1.72 10.69
CA VAL A 80 6.65 -0.57 10.01
C VAL A 80 7.71 -0.04 9.06
N ALA A 81 7.39 0.05 7.78
CA ALA A 81 8.25 0.69 6.80
C ALA A 81 7.63 2.01 6.34
N ARG A 82 8.49 2.98 6.04
CA ARG A 82 8.13 4.31 5.56
C ARG A 82 8.74 4.54 4.18
N ALA A 83 8.00 5.18 3.30
CA ALA A 83 8.50 5.71 2.03
C ALA A 83 8.08 7.18 1.88
N LEU A 84 8.92 7.98 1.24
CA LEU A 84 8.56 9.30 0.72
C LEU A 84 8.27 9.15 -0.77
N LEU A 85 7.00 9.25 -1.16
CA LEU A 85 6.59 9.02 -2.53
C LEU A 85 6.28 10.34 -3.26
N LEU A 86 6.51 10.31 -4.56
CA LEU A 86 6.18 11.36 -5.52
C LEU A 86 5.04 10.86 -6.40
N GLY A 87 4.29 11.78 -7.01
CA GLY A 87 3.14 11.42 -7.85
C GLY A 87 3.48 10.40 -8.96
N ALA A 88 4.71 10.44 -9.48
CA ALA A 88 5.19 9.45 -10.46
C ALA A 88 5.14 7.99 -9.98
N HIS A 89 5.16 7.72 -8.67
CA HIS A 89 5.14 6.37 -8.12
C HIS A 89 3.74 5.72 -8.17
N GLY A 90 2.68 6.50 -8.38
CA GLY A 90 1.33 5.97 -8.55
C GLY A 90 0.24 6.86 -7.97
N VAL A 91 -0.88 6.24 -7.63
CA VAL A 91 -2.08 6.94 -7.13
C VAL A 91 -2.60 6.28 -5.86
N ILE A 92 -3.24 7.07 -5.02
CA ILE A 92 -3.71 6.66 -3.69
C ILE A 92 -5.16 7.12 -3.49
N LYS A 93 -5.89 6.40 -2.64
CA LYS A 93 -7.24 6.78 -2.21
C LYS A 93 -7.53 6.21 -0.83
N GLN A 94 -8.24 6.97 0.01
CA GLN A 94 -8.79 6.42 1.24
C GLN A 94 -9.89 5.41 0.89
N THR A 95 -9.77 4.20 1.40
CA THR A 95 -10.70 3.10 1.11
C THR A 95 -11.05 2.33 2.38
N GLY A 96 -12.15 1.59 2.31
CA GLY A 96 -12.64 0.82 3.45
C GLY A 96 -13.23 1.67 4.59
N PRO A 97 -13.77 1.01 5.63
CA PRO A 97 -14.47 1.69 6.73
C PRO A 97 -13.52 2.41 7.70
N HIS A 98 -12.23 2.11 7.64
CA HIS A 98 -11.23 2.66 8.54
C HIS A 98 -10.51 3.84 7.89
N LYS A 99 -10.70 5.05 8.46
CA LYS A 99 -10.11 6.30 7.93
C LYS A 99 -8.59 6.30 7.82
N HIS A 100 -7.91 5.43 8.57
CA HIS A 100 -6.47 5.27 8.57
C HIS A 100 -5.95 4.38 7.41
N HIS A 101 -6.84 3.71 6.67
CA HIS A 101 -6.49 2.82 5.57
C HIS A 101 -6.62 3.51 4.22
N TYR A 102 -5.58 3.36 3.41
CA TYR A 102 -5.53 3.82 2.04
C TYR A 102 -5.13 2.66 1.11
N SER A 103 -5.77 2.64 -0.06
CA SER A 103 -5.37 1.83 -1.21
C SER A 103 -4.38 2.62 -2.05
N TYR A 104 -3.18 2.08 -2.24
CA TYR A 104 -2.14 2.64 -3.10
C TYR A 104 -1.91 1.73 -4.31
N TRP A 105 -2.19 2.24 -5.51
CA TRP A 105 -1.91 1.55 -6.77
C TRP A 105 -0.59 2.03 -7.33
N VAL A 106 0.37 1.11 -7.43
CA VAL A 106 1.73 1.37 -7.89
C VAL A 106 1.74 1.54 -9.40
N GLU A 107 2.42 2.57 -9.88
CA GLU A 107 2.66 2.75 -11.31
C GLU A 107 3.51 1.59 -11.85
N ALA A 108 3.11 1.03 -13.00
CA ALA A 108 3.63 -0.23 -13.53
C ALA A 108 5.17 -0.25 -13.70
N THR A 109 5.79 0.88 -14.02
CA THR A 109 7.25 0.99 -14.17
C THR A 109 8.01 0.82 -12.85
N TYR A 110 7.36 1.08 -11.72
CA TYR A 110 7.92 0.92 -10.37
C TYR A 110 7.49 -0.39 -9.70
N ALA A 111 6.54 -1.14 -10.26
CA ALA A 111 5.95 -2.31 -9.59
C ALA A 111 6.98 -3.33 -9.07
N ALA A 112 8.05 -3.58 -9.85
CA ALA A 112 9.10 -4.53 -9.46
C ALA A 112 10.03 -4.00 -8.35
N SER A 113 10.25 -2.68 -8.27
CA SER A 113 11.26 -2.04 -7.41
C SER A 113 10.66 -1.15 -6.32
N ILE A 114 9.34 -1.03 -6.22
CA ILE A 114 8.70 -0.10 -5.28
C ILE A 114 9.09 -0.35 -3.82
N HIS A 115 9.44 -1.59 -3.48
CA HIS A 115 9.94 -1.98 -2.16
C HIS A 115 11.24 -1.24 -1.76
N GLU A 116 12.07 -0.88 -2.73
CA GLU A 116 13.32 -0.14 -2.52
C GLU A 116 13.08 1.31 -2.03
N GLN A 117 11.87 1.84 -2.25
CA GLN A 117 11.48 3.15 -1.72
C GLN A 117 11.12 3.11 -0.22
N PHE A 118 10.92 1.91 0.34
CA PHE A 118 10.53 1.73 1.73
C PHE A 118 11.73 1.37 2.61
N THR A 119 11.84 2.05 3.75
CA THR A 119 12.82 1.74 4.80
C THR A 119 12.09 1.41 6.10
N VAL A 120 12.48 0.33 6.79
CA VAL A 120 11.94 0.00 8.11
C VAL A 120 12.31 1.08 9.11
N ILE A 121 11.31 1.56 9.84
CA ILE A 121 11.48 2.49 10.94
C ILE A 121 11.21 1.77 12.27
N ARG A 122 11.98 2.14 13.30
CA ARG A 122 11.80 1.68 14.67
C ARG A 122 11.33 2.87 15.50
N PRO A 123 10.01 3.15 15.50
CA PRO A 123 9.43 4.22 16.32
C PRO A 123 9.53 3.91 17.81
#